data_AF-A0A6J4MSG2-F1
#
_entry.id   AF-A0A6J4MSG2-F1
#
_cell.length_a   1.000
_cell.length_b   1.000
_cell.length_c   1.000
_cell.angle_alpha   90.00
_cell.angle_beta   90.00
_cell.angle_gamma   90.00
#
_symmetry.space_group_name_H-M   'P 1'
#
loop_
_entity.id
_entity.type
_entity.pdbx_description
1 polymer ?
#
loop_
_entity_poly.entity_id
_entity_poly.type
_entity_poly.pdbx_seq_one_letter_code
_entity_poly.pdbx_strand_id
1 'polypeptide(L)'
;MTLRLDAGAADRIAGGHEDAGSTIDGAASSAPAAVDAGYGSAYVSEILAAVCETAGEIAAINAGIAGAVRDAADDLGMTEDAVGARFDSMARVGR
;
A
#
# COMPACT_ATOMS: atom_id res chain seq x y z
N MET A 1 -25.68 8.56 -0.18
CA MET A 1 -24.43 8.30 0.56
C MET A 1 -23.31 8.28 -0.47
N THR A 2 -22.54 9.37 -0.56
CA THR A 2 -21.37 9.44 -1.45
C THR A 2 -20.15 9.05 -0.61
N LEU A 3 -19.52 7.93 -0.96
CA LEU A 3 -18.19 7.56 -0.47
C LEU A 3 -17.22 8.63 -0.98
N ARG A 4 -16.95 9.66 -0.17
CA ARG A 4 -15.84 10.57 -0.40
C ARG A 4 -14.60 9.94 0.20
N LEU A 5 -13.56 9.76 -0.61
CA LEU A 5 -12.21 9.60 -0.09
C LEU A 5 -11.80 10.95 0.49
N ASP A 6 -11.87 11.06 1.81
CA ASP A 6 -11.20 12.14 2.53
C ASP A 6 -9.69 11.97 2.28
N ALA A 7 -8.98 13.03 1.90
CA ALA A 7 -7.54 12.97 1.65
C ALA A 7 -6.80 12.42 2.88
N GLY A 8 -7.24 12.79 4.09
CA GLY A 8 -6.71 12.23 5.33
C GLY A 8 -7.07 10.76 5.56
N ALA A 9 -8.10 10.22 4.90
CA ALA A 9 -8.39 8.79 4.88
C ALA A 9 -7.54 8.03 3.86
N ALA A 10 -7.29 8.62 2.68
CA ALA A 10 -6.39 8.04 1.68
C ALA A 10 -4.97 7.89 2.22
N ASP A 11 -4.42 8.92 2.87
CA ASP A 11 -3.10 8.86 3.51
C ASP A 11 -3.02 7.78 4.59
N ARG A 12 -4.08 7.64 5.41
CA ARG A 12 -4.15 6.59 6.43
C ARG A 12 -4.20 5.19 5.84
N ILE A 13 -4.95 5.01 4.75
CA ILE A 13 -5.05 3.72 4.07
C ILE A 13 -3.71 3.38 3.41
N ALA A 14 -3.12 4.32 2.66
CA ALA A 14 -1.82 4.13 2.01
C ALA A 14 -0.72 3.84 3.05
N GLY A 15 -0.63 4.65 4.11
CA GLY A 15 0.31 4.43 5.20
C GLY A 15 0.12 3.08 5.89
N GLY A 16 -1.13 2.66 6.12
CA GLY A 16 -1.43 1.34 6.69
C GLY A 16 -0.94 0.18 5.82
N HIS A 17 -1.02 0.32 4.49
CA HIS A 17 -0.46 -0.67 3.56
C HIS A 17 1.08 -0.65 3.55
N GLU A 18 1.72 0.52 3.60
CA GLU A 18 3.18 0.62 3.71
C GLU A 18 3.71 -0.01 5.00
N ASP A 19 3.07 0.30 6.13
CA ASP A 19 3.41 -0.26 7.44
C ASP A 19 3.24 -1.78 7.44
N ALA A 20 2.16 -2.29 6.85
CA ALA A 20 1.92 -3.72 6.72
C ALA A 20 2.99 -4.38 5.83
N GLY A 21 3.30 -3.79 4.67
CA GLY A 21 4.33 -4.30 3.76
C GLY A 21 5.70 -4.34 4.43
N SER A 22 6.10 -3.25 5.08
CA SER A 22 7.35 -3.15 5.83
C SER A 22 7.44 -4.17 6.98
N THR A 23 6.34 -4.37 7.72
CA THR A 23 6.29 -5.36 8.80
C THR A 23 6.44 -6.79 8.29
N ILE A 24 5.80 -7.11 7.16
CA ILE A 24 5.86 -8.45 6.55
C ILE A 24 7.26 -8.73 6.00
N ASP A 25 7.86 -7.78 5.27
CA ASP A 25 9.23 -7.90 4.76
C ASP A 25 10.26 -7.98 5.90
N GLY A 26 10.07 -7.17 6.94
CA GLY A 26 10.85 -7.23 8.18
C GLY A 26 10.77 -8.60 8.85
N ALA A 27 9.58 -9.18 8.96
CA ALA A 27 9.41 -10.53 9.52
C ALA A 27 10.11 -11.59 8.65
N ALA A 28 9.99 -11.52 7.33
CA ALA A 28 10.64 -12.45 6.40
C ALA A 28 12.18 -12.36 6.47
N SER A 29 12.74 -11.14 6.49
CA SER A 29 14.18 -10.92 6.61
C SER A 29 14.76 -11.33 7.97
N SER A 30 13.92 -11.37 9.01
CA SER A 30 14.29 -11.87 10.34
C SER A 30 14.20 -13.38 10.50
N ALA A 31 13.72 -14.10 9.47
CA ALA A 31 13.57 -15.54 9.53
C ALA A 31 14.94 -16.26 9.66
N PRO A 32 15.02 -17.37 10.40
CA PRO A 32 16.25 -18.13 10.52
C PRO A 32 16.70 -18.69 9.16
N ALA A 33 17.95 -18.44 8.77
CA ALA A 33 18.52 -18.97 7.54
C ALA A 33 18.80 -20.49 7.59
N ALA A 34 18.82 -21.08 8.78
CA ALA A 34 19.00 -22.51 8.99
C ALA A 34 18.21 -22.96 10.22
N VAL A 35 17.67 -24.17 10.15
CA VAL A 35 17.00 -24.84 11.27
C VAL A 35 17.61 -26.22 11.47
N ASP A 36 17.97 -26.53 12.71
CA ASP A 36 18.35 -27.89 13.10
C ASP A 36 17.10 -28.69 13.46
N ALA A 37 16.60 -29.45 12.48
CA ALA A 37 15.49 -30.39 12.64
C ALA A 37 15.94 -31.85 12.43
N GLY A 38 17.24 -32.13 12.62
CA GLY A 38 17.83 -33.44 12.32
C GLY A 38 17.62 -33.85 10.86
N TYR A 39 17.10 -35.05 10.62
CA TYR A 39 16.80 -35.55 9.26
C TYR A 39 15.80 -34.67 8.49
N GLY A 40 14.99 -33.85 9.17
CA GLY A 40 14.01 -32.96 8.55
C GLY A 40 14.54 -31.59 8.12
N SER A 41 15.81 -31.27 8.41
CA SER A 41 16.34 -29.91 8.26
C SER A 41 16.22 -29.35 6.84
N ALA A 42 16.38 -30.19 5.81
CA ALA A 42 16.22 -29.80 4.42
C ALA A 42 14.78 -29.35 4.11
N TYR A 43 13.78 -30.16 4.50
CA TYR A 43 12.37 -29.84 4.27
C TYR A 43 11.93 -28.57 5.00
N VAL A 44 12.38 -28.39 6.25
CA VAL A 44 12.06 -27.18 7.02
C VAL A 44 12.68 -25.94 6.38
N SER A 45 13.91 -26.04 5.87
CA SER A 45 14.58 -24.94 5.18
C SER A 45 13.86 -24.57 3.88
N GLU A 46 13.39 -25.55 3.11
CA GLU A 46 12.57 -25.32 1.91
C GLU A 46 11.25 -24.62 2.22
N ILE A 47 10.55 -25.06 3.27
CA ILE A 47 9.30 -24.41 3.72
C ILE A 47 9.57 -22.97 4.13
N LEU A 48 10.64 -22.72 4.89
CA LEU A 48 11.01 -21.36 5.31
C LEU A 48 11.32 -20.47 4.10
N ALA A 49 12.06 -20.98 3.12
CA ALA A 49 12.34 -20.25 1.89
C ALA A 49 11.07 -19.86 1.14
N ALA A 50 10.14 -20.82 0.96
CA ALA A 50 8.86 -20.56 0.30
C ALA A 50 7.99 -19.54 1.06
N VAL A 51 7.98 -19.61 2.39
CA VAL A 51 7.26 -18.64 3.24
C VAL A 51 7.87 -17.25 3.10
N CYS A 52 9.20 -17.12 3.10
CA CYS A 52 9.88 -15.83 2.95
C CYS A 52 9.64 -15.22 1.56
N GLU A 53 9.67 -16.03 0.51
CA GLU A 53 9.36 -15.59 -0.85
C GLU A 53 7.92 -15.06 -0.94
N THR A 54 6.95 -15.84 -0.44
CA THR A 54 5.53 -15.44 -0.41
C THR A 54 5.33 -14.16 0.41
N ALA A 55 6.03 -14.02 1.53
CA ALA A 55 5.98 -12.79 2.34
C ALA A 55 6.51 -11.58 1.56
N GLY A 56 7.60 -11.72 0.81
CA GLY A 56 8.11 -10.68 -0.08
C GLY A 56 7.11 -10.27 -1.16
N GLU A 57 6.41 -11.23 -1.76
CA GLU A 57 5.34 -10.94 -2.73
C GLU A 57 4.19 -10.15 -2.10
N ILE A 58 3.75 -10.54 -0.89
CA ILE A 58 2.68 -9.83 -0.17
C ILE A 58 3.13 -8.41 0.21
N ALA A 59 4.38 -8.22 0.61
CA ALA A 59 4.93 -6.91 0.90
C ALA A 59 4.93 -6.01 -0.36
N ALA A 60 5.32 -6.56 -1.51
CA ALA A 60 5.28 -5.84 -2.79
C ALA A 60 3.84 -5.46 -3.21
N ILE A 61 2.87 -6.36 -3.01
CA ILE A 61 1.46 -6.07 -3.27
C ILE A 61 0.97 -4.91 -2.40
N ASN A 62 1.31 -4.91 -1.10
CA ASN A 62 0.95 -3.83 -0.20
C ASN A 62 1.53 -2.48 -0.63
N ALA A 63 2.82 -2.45 -1.01
CA ALA A 63 3.44 -1.24 -1.54
C ALA A 63 2.74 -0.74 -2.81
N GLY A 64 2.36 -1.65 -3.71
CA GLY A 64 1.59 -1.33 -4.93
C GLY A 64 0.21 -0.74 -4.63
N ILE A 65 -0.51 -1.31 -3.65
CA ILE A 65 -1.82 -0.78 -3.23
C ILE A 65 -1.66 0.61 -2.60
N ALA A 66 -0.65 0.82 -1.76
CA ALA A 66 -0.39 2.14 -1.18
C ALA A 66 -0.17 3.21 -2.25
N GLY A 67 0.61 2.89 -3.30
CA GLY A 67 0.80 3.75 -4.45
C GLY A 67 -0.52 4.05 -5.17
N ALA A 68 -1.30 3.02 -5.51
CA ALA A 68 -2.59 3.19 -6.19
C ALA A 68 -3.60 4.04 -5.39
N VAL A 69 -3.57 3.95 -4.06
CA VAL A 69 -4.43 4.76 -3.18
C VAL A 69 -4.04 6.23 -3.23
N ARG A 70 -2.73 6.54 -3.26
CA ARG A 70 -2.23 7.92 -3.39
C ARG A 70 -2.55 8.49 -4.76
N ASP A 71 -2.28 7.74 -5.83
CA ASP A 71 -2.59 8.16 -7.19
C ASP A 71 -4.08 8.49 -7.35
N ALA A 72 -4.96 7.64 -6.80
CA ALA A 72 -6.40 7.89 -6.81
C ALA A 72 -6.81 9.14 -6.01
N ALA A 73 -6.11 9.44 -4.91
CA ALA A 73 -6.35 10.64 -4.11
C ALA A 73 -5.89 11.90 -4.85
N ASP A 74 -4.73 11.84 -5.49
CA ASP A 74 -4.17 12.94 -6.29
C ASP A 74 -5.06 13.25 -7.50
N ASP A 75 -5.51 12.24 -8.24
CA ASP A 75 -6.44 12.37 -9.37
C ASP A 75 -7.77 13.04 -8.94
N LEU A 76 -8.26 12.67 -7.75
CA LEU A 76 -9.47 13.27 -7.19
C LEU A 76 -9.23 14.74 -6.83
N GLY A 77 -8.10 15.07 -6.19
CA GLY A 77 -7.72 16.45 -5.87
C GLY A 77 -7.62 17.33 -7.12
N MET A 78 -6.96 16.84 -8.18
CA MET A 78 -6.88 17.54 -9.46
C MET A 78 -8.26 17.79 -10.09
N THR A 79 -9.17 16.82 -9.96
CA THR A 79 -10.55 16.95 -10.44
C THR A 79 -11.31 18.01 -9.65
N GLU A 80 -11.18 18.02 -8.32
CA GLU A 80 -11.82 19.01 -7.45
C GLU A 80 -11.30 20.44 -7.74
N ASP A 81 -9.99 20.62 -7.92
CA ASP A 81 -9.38 21.90 -8.28
C ASP A 81 -9.87 22.41 -9.65
N ALA A 82 -9.94 21.53 -10.65
CA ALA A 82 -10.45 21.87 -11.97
C ALA A 82 -11.92 22.31 -11.93
N VAL A 83 -12.74 21.63 -11.12
CA VAL A 83 -14.14 21.99 -10.90
C VAL A 83 -14.25 23.34 -10.17
N GLY A 84 -13.47 23.56 -9.11
CA GLY A 84 -13.41 24.82 -8.37
C GLY A 84 -13.05 26.01 -9.26
N ALA A 85 -12.00 25.87 -10.06
CA ALA A 85 -11.55 26.90 -11.00
C ALA A 85 -12.64 27.27 -12.04
N ARG A 86 -13.43 26.28 -12.49
CA ARG A 86 -14.55 26.52 -13.41
C ARG A 86 -15.67 27.32 -12.75
N PHE A 87 -16.04 26.99 -11.50
CA PHE A 87 -17.04 27.76 -10.76
C PHE A 87 -16.59 29.20 -10.50
N ASP A 88 -15.33 29.40 -10.13
CA ASP A 88 -14.75 30.74 -9.94
C ASP A 88 -14.78 31.57 -11.22
N SER A 89 -14.49 30.95 -12.37
CA SER A 89 -14.59 31.61 -13.67
C SER A 89 -16.03 32.05 -13.97
N MET A 90 -17.03 31.21 -13.69
CA MET A 90 -18.43 31.55 -13.90
C MET A 90 -18.88 32.69 -12.98
N ALA A 91 -18.46 32.68 -11.72
CA ALA A 91 -18.78 33.72 -10.74
C ALA A 91 -18.22 35.10 -11.13
N ARG A 92 -17.07 35.15 -11.83
CA ARG A 92 -16.48 36.41 -12.34
C ARG A 92 -17.17 36.95 -13.58
N VAL A 93 -17.72 36.10 -14.44
CA VAL A 93 -18.45 36.53 -15.66
C VAL A 93 -19.85 37.06 -15.35
N GLY A 94 -20.42 36.66 -14.20
CA GLY A 94 -21.73 37.14 -13.74
C GLY A 94 -21.73 38.47 -12.97
N ARG A 95 -20.58 39.15 -12.84
CA ARG A 95 -20.46 40.51 -12.28
C ARG A 95 -20.13 41.51 -13.39
#